data_AF-A0A2S6IML8-F1
#
_entry.id   AF-A0A2S6IML8-F1
#
_cell.length_a   1.000
_cell.length_b   1.000
_cell.length_c   1.000
_cell.angle_alpha   90.00
_cell.angle_beta   90.00
_cell.angle_gamma   90.00
#
_symmetry.space_group_name_H-M   'P 1'
#
loop_
_entity.id
_entity.type
_entity.pdbx_description
1 polymer ?
#
loop_
_entity_poly.entity_id
_entity_poly.type
_entity_poly.pdbx_seq_one_letter_code
_entity_poly.pdbx_strand_id
1 'polypeptide(L)'
;MPDAREPHRYHRPVLRGPDALAEMAGGLDPAEREEAAHAVAAALVRGARSADDAEVTRRIVQLAEDEGLDLIASLWADAPPDSLPGALWRLYALRTWVRSDADAVARQFREGRKRAPVHEVVAGVAEPPGPAEVAALVDAVLTGVAGGDLAVTFERAAAFCRVVAVGRAHHADEVGAGRRPHELDVRHGGSDAEDGHDSATAMTRSAGRLLRTAEQLEAAAHRWREDEPL
;
A
#
# COMPACT_ATOMS: atom_id res chain seq x y z
N MET A 1 -5.68 34.23 44.65
CA MET A 1 -6.35 32.93 44.74
C MET A 1 -5.85 32.09 43.57
N PRO A 2 -5.04 31.05 43.77
CA PRO A 2 -4.57 30.20 42.68
C PRO A 2 -5.66 29.18 42.31
N ASP A 3 -5.91 29.06 41.00
CA ASP A 3 -6.80 28.09 40.39
C ASP A 3 -6.07 26.74 40.29
N ALA A 4 -6.48 25.77 41.10
CA ALA A 4 -5.93 24.42 41.11
C ALA A 4 -6.70 23.57 40.09
N ARG A 5 -6.06 23.31 38.94
CA ARG A 5 -6.57 22.38 37.92
C ARG A 5 -6.69 20.98 38.52
N GLU A 6 -7.92 20.45 38.58
CA GLU A 6 -8.20 19.07 39.00
C GLU A 6 -7.42 18.06 38.15
N PRO A 7 -6.76 17.05 38.75
CA PRO A 7 -6.06 16.03 38.00
C PRO A 7 -7.06 15.13 37.27
N HIS A 8 -6.89 15.03 35.94
CA HIS A 8 -7.64 14.14 35.07
C HIS A 8 -7.54 12.70 35.61
N ARG A 9 -8.67 12.14 36.04
CA ARG A 9 -8.73 10.78 36.58
C ARG A 9 -8.48 9.79 35.45
N TYR A 10 -7.29 9.21 35.39
CA TYR A 10 -6.98 8.17 34.41
C TYR A 10 -7.86 6.95 34.66
N HIS A 11 -8.60 6.52 33.63
CA HIS A 11 -9.36 5.27 33.69
C HIS A 11 -8.40 4.10 33.79
N ARG A 12 -8.53 3.30 34.85
CA ARG A 12 -7.78 2.04 34.98
C ARG A 12 -8.37 1.01 34.01
N PRO A 13 -7.55 0.34 33.18
CA PRO A 13 -8.02 -0.74 32.32
C PRO A 13 -8.70 -1.83 33.16
N VAL A 14 -9.92 -2.19 32.78
CA VAL A 14 -10.64 -3.29 33.41
C VAL A 14 -10.09 -4.59 32.84
N LEU A 15 -9.45 -5.41 33.69
CA LEU A 15 -9.09 -6.78 33.34
C LEU A 15 -10.39 -7.58 33.23
N ARG A 16 -10.79 -7.90 31.99
CA ARG A 16 -11.92 -8.76 31.68
C ARG A 16 -11.48 -10.22 31.86
N GLY A 17 -12.34 -11.04 32.47
CA GLY A 17 -12.09 -12.48 32.65
C GLY A 17 -12.17 -13.25 31.32
N PRO A 18 -11.65 -14.48 31.27
CA PRO A 18 -11.57 -15.30 30.05
C PRO A 18 -12.93 -15.52 29.36
N ASP A 19 -14.01 -15.66 30.14
CA ASP A 19 -15.36 -15.88 29.60
C ASP A 19 -15.91 -14.65 28.86
N ALA A 20 -15.55 -13.43 29.30
CA ALA A 20 -15.94 -12.19 28.64
C ALA A 20 -15.12 -11.90 27.37
N LEU A 21 -13.93 -12.50 27.24
CA LEU A 21 -13.15 -12.49 26.00
C LEU A 21 -13.72 -13.49 24.99
N ALA A 22 -14.18 -14.65 25.46
CA ALA A 22 -14.84 -15.65 24.62
C ALA A 22 -16.17 -15.16 24.03
N GLU A 23 -16.98 -14.40 24.78
CA GLU A 23 -18.20 -13.77 24.24
C GLU A 23 -17.94 -12.65 23.23
N MET A 24 -16.75 -12.01 23.26
CA MET A 24 -16.32 -11.05 22.24
C MET A 24 -15.70 -11.73 21.01
N ALA A 25 -15.29 -12.99 21.12
CA ALA A 25 -14.70 -13.80 20.05
C ALA A 25 -15.77 -14.36 19.09
N GLY A 26 -16.69 -13.51 18.63
CA GLY A 26 -17.55 -13.82 17.50
C GLY A 26 -16.75 -13.74 16.20
N GLY A 27 -15.91 -14.75 15.94
CA GLY A 27 -15.04 -14.84 14.76
C GLY A 27 -14.11 -16.05 14.82
N LEU A 28 -13.41 -16.35 13.72
CA LEU A 28 -12.30 -17.30 13.71
C LEU A 28 -11.24 -16.88 14.74
N ASP A 29 -10.56 -17.85 15.36
CA ASP A 29 -9.43 -17.59 16.25
C ASP A 29 -8.36 -16.77 15.50
N PRO A 30 -7.76 -15.71 16.10
CA PRO A 30 -6.74 -14.92 15.42
C PRO A 30 -5.58 -15.75 14.85
N ALA A 31 -5.17 -16.82 15.53
CA ALA A 31 -4.11 -17.70 15.05
C ALA A 31 -4.54 -18.48 13.79
N GLU A 32 -5.77 -19.02 13.77
CA GLU A 32 -6.32 -19.70 12.58
C GLU A 32 -6.45 -18.76 11.38
N ARG A 33 -6.84 -17.49 11.62
CA ARG A 33 -6.93 -16.46 10.58
C ARG A 33 -5.55 -16.12 10.01
N GLU A 34 -4.55 -15.98 10.86
CA GLU A 34 -3.16 -15.73 10.46
C GLU A 34 -2.57 -16.91 9.67
N GLU A 35 -2.79 -18.14 10.13
CA GLU A 35 -2.37 -19.35 9.42
C GLU A 35 -3.03 -19.45 8.04
N ALA A 36 -4.33 -19.19 7.95
CA ALA A 36 -5.06 -19.15 6.69
C ALA A 36 -4.51 -18.07 5.74
N ALA A 37 -4.22 -16.87 6.26
CA ALA A 37 -3.61 -15.79 5.48
C ALA A 37 -2.25 -16.21 4.88
N HIS A 38 -1.38 -16.82 5.69
CA HIS A 38 -0.09 -17.35 5.25
C HIS A 38 -0.22 -18.49 4.24
N ALA A 39 -1.16 -19.42 4.45
CA ALA A 39 -1.41 -20.53 3.55
C ALA A 39 -1.87 -20.03 2.17
N VAL A 40 -2.83 -19.10 2.12
CA VAL A 40 -3.34 -18.50 0.89
C VAL A 40 -2.24 -17.72 0.15
N ALA A 41 -1.46 -16.90 0.87
CA ALA A 41 -0.35 -16.16 0.29
C ALA A 41 0.73 -17.08 -0.27
N ALA A 42 1.09 -18.14 0.46
CA ALA A 42 2.08 -19.12 0.02
C ALA A 42 1.62 -19.87 -1.22
N ALA A 43 0.35 -20.28 -1.29
CA ALA A 43 -0.22 -20.98 -2.44
C ALA A 43 -0.22 -20.10 -3.71
N LEU A 44 -0.54 -18.81 -3.58
CA LEU A 44 -0.54 -17.87 -4.70
C LEU A 44 0.85 -17.63 -5.29
N VAL A 45 1.88 -17.53 -4.44
CA VAL A 45 3.22 -17.16 -4.86
C VAL A 45 4.04 -18.35 -5.31
N ARG A 46 4.04 -19.43 -4.50
CA ARG A 46 4.86 -20.62 -4.78
C ARG A 46 4.18 -21.56 -5.76
N GLY A 47 2.91 -21.34 -6.06
CA GLY A 47 2.09 -22.24 -6.83
C GLY A 47 1.88 -23.58 -6.13
N ALA A 48 1.29 -24.50 -6.88
CA ALA A 48 1.02 -25.84 -6.41
C ALA A 48 2.29 -26.69 -6.30
N ARG A 49 2.59 -27.19 -5.10
CA ARG A 49 3.68 -28.18 -4.91
C ARG A 49 3.14 -29.62 -4.91
N SER A 50 1.84 -29.79 -4.74
CA SER A 50 1.10 -31.05 -4.81
C SER A 50 -0.16 -30.91 -5.69
N ALA A 51 -0.80 -32.02 -6.03
CA ALA A 51 -2.08 -31.99 -6.76
C ALA A 51 -3.20 -31.33 -5.94
N ASP A 52 -3.22 -31.54 -4.62
CA ASP A 52 -4.16 -30.91 -3.70
C ASP A 52 -3.90 -29.39 -3.62
N ASP A 53 -2.63 -28.97 -3.57
CA ASP A 53 -2.25 -27.55 -3.60
C ASP A 53 -2.71 -26.88 -4.90
N ALA A 54 -2.72 -27.63 -6.03
CA ALA A 54 -3.17 -27.12 -7.32
C ALA A 54 -4.67 -26.86 -7.34
N GLU A 55 -5.44 -27.72 -6.70
CA GLU A 55 -6.88 -27.51 -6.56
C GLU A 55 -7.19 -26.32 -5.64
N VAL A 56 -6.48 -26.18 -4.51
CA VAL A 56 -6.63 -25.03 -3.60
C VAL A 56 -6.24 -23.72 -4.30
N THR A 57 -5.09 -23.69 -4.98
CA THR A 57 -4.65 -22.51 -5.74
C THR A 57 -5.67 -22.14 -6.81
N ARG A 58 -6.20 -23.12 -7.55
CA ARG A 58 -7.24 -22.88 -8.56
C ARG A 58 -8.50 -22.29 -7.95
N ARG A 59 -8.94 -22.80 -6.79
CA ARG A 59 -10.11 -22.26 -6.06
C ARG A 59 -9.86 -20.83 -5.57
N ILE A 60 -8.65 -20.52 -5.09
CA ILE A 60 -8.28 -19.16 -4.66
C ILE A 60 -8.28 -18.20 -5.86
N VAL A 61 -7.70 -18.61 -7.00
CA VAL A 61 -7.71 -17.81 -8.23
C VAL A 61 -9.14 -17.60 -8.73
N GLN A 62 -9.97 -18.65 -8.76
CA GLN A 62 -11.39 -18.54 -9.12
C GLN A 62 -12.16 -17.61 -8.18
N LEU A 63 -11.91 -17.69 -6.87
CA LEU A 63 -12.50 -16.78 -5.90
C LEU A 63 -12.10 -15.32 -6.18
N ALA A 64 -10.84 -15.09 -6.59
CA ALA A 64 -10.37 -13.77 -7.00
C ALA A 64 -11.06 -13.27 -8.28
N GLU A 65 -11.36 -14.18 -9.22
CA GLU A 65 -12.06 -13.88 -10.48
C GLU A 65 -13.55 -13.58 -10.24
N ASP A 66 -14.20 -14.34 -9.34
CA ASP A 66 -15.64 -14.29 -9.08
C ASP A 66 -16.02 -13.15 -8.10
N GLU A 67 -15.33 -13.04 -6.96
CA GLU A 67 -15.61 -12.09 -5.87
C GLU A 67 -14.70 -10.84 -5.93
N GLY A 68 -13.66 -10.89 -6.77
CA GLY A 68 -12.64 -9.84 -6.85
C GLY A 68 -11.49 -10.03 -5.85
N LEU A 69 -10.39 -9.31 -6.10
CA LEU A 69 -9.20 -9.33 -5.26
C LEU A 69 -9.41 -8.74 -3.85
N ASP A 70 -10.49 -7.96 -3.65
CA ASP A 70 -10.85 -7.34 -2.36
C ASP A 70 -11.03 -8.38 -1.25
N LEU A 71 -11.70 -9.50 -1.55
CA LEU A 71 -11.99 -10.54 -0.57
C LEU A 71 -10.69 -11.21 -0.08
N ILE A 72 -9.81 -11.56 -1.01
CA ILE A 72 -8.51 -12.18 -0.67
C ILE A 72 -7.63 -11.19 0.09
N ALA A 73 -7.59 -9.92 -0.34
CA ALA A 73 -6.83 -8.89 0.34
C ALA A 73 -7.34 -8.63 1.77
N SER A 74 -8.65 -8.79 2.02
CA SER A 74 -9.22 -8.64 3.36
C SER A 74 -8.69 -9.66 4.37
N LEU A 75 -8.25 -10.83 3.90
CA LEU A 75 -7.61 -11.85 4.73
C LEU A 75 -6.22 -11.42 5.20
N TRP A 76 -5.56 -10.55 4.46
CA TRP A 76 -4.19 -10.12 4.73
C TRP A 76 -4.08 -8.76 5.42
N ALA A 77 -5.20 -8.07 5.63
CA ALA A 77 -5.22 -6.69 6.12
C ALA A 77 -4.56 -6.51 7.50
N ASP A 78 -4.65 -7.54 8.35
CA ASP A 78 -4.10 -7.54 9.71
C ASP A 78 -2.71 -8.21 9.80
N ALA A 79 -2.15 -8.66 8.68
CA ALA A 79 -0.90 -9.39 8.67
C ALA A 79 0.30 -8.48 9.00
N PRO A 80 1.35 -9.01 9.67
CA PRO A 80 2.57 -8.28 9.95
C PRO A 80 3.18 -7.63 8.70
N PRO A 81 3.77 -6.43 8.81
CA PRO A 81 4.31 -5.70 7.66
C PRO A 81 5.45 -6.40 6.95
N ASP A 82 6.18 -7.23 7.68
CA ASP A 82 7.36 -7.97 7.29
C ASP A 82 7.04 -9.43 6.93
N SER A 83 5.75 -9.78 6.81
CA SER A 83 5.31 -11.10 6.37
C SER A 83 4.89 -11.14 4.90
N LEU A 84 4.84 -12.34 4.32
CA LEU A 84 4.39 -12.52 2.93
C LEU A 84 2.96 -11.99 2.71
N PRO A 85 1.95 -12.34 3.52
CA PRO A 85 0.61 -11.76 3.40
C PRO A 85 0.63 -10.23 3.49
N GLY A 86 1.43 -9.66 4.41
CA GLY A 86 1.56 -8.22 4.56
C GLY A 86 2.16 -7.54 3.31
N ALA A 87 3.16 -8.15 2.68
CA ALA A 87 3.73 -7.65 1.43
C ALA A 87 2.71 -7.69 0.28
N LEU A 88 1.92 -8.77 0.16
CA LEU A 88 0.88 -8.90 -0.85
C LEU A 88 -0.26 -7.89 -0.63
N TRP A 89 -0.67 -7.66 0.62
CA TRP A 89 -1.66 -6.62 0.94
C TRP A 89 -1.19 -5.23 0.52
N ARG A 90 0.11 -4.91 0.64
CA ARG A 90 0.67 -3.62 0.19
C ARG A 90 0.61 -3.46 -1.32
N LEU A 91 0.89 -4.51 -2.08
CA LEU A 91 0.72 -4.49 -3.53
C LEU A 91 -0.75 -4.25 -3.89
N TYR A 92 -1.66 -4.92 -3.19
CA TYR A 92 -3.09 -4.73 -3.36
C TYR A 92 -3.52 -3.29 -3.07
N ALA A 93 -3.16 -2.76 -1.90
CA ALA A 93 -3.47 -1.40 -1.50
C ALA A 93 -2.88 -0.36 -2.47
N LEU A 94 -1.65 -0.59 -2.96
CA LEU A 94 -1.01 0.23 -3.99
C LEU A 94 -1.84 0.24 -5.28
N ARG A 95 -2.27 -0.93 -5.78
CA ARG A 95 -3.13 -1.01 -6.96
C ARG A 95 -4.44 -0.26 -6.77
N THR A 96 -5.14 -0.52 -5.67
CA THR A 96 -6.44 0.12 -5.38
C THR A 96 -6.30 1.63 -5.33
N TRP A 97 -5.24 2.13 -4.68
CA TRP A 97 -4.95 3.55 -4.65
C TRP A 97 -4.62 4.12 -6.05
N VAL A 98 -3.78 3.47 -6.85
CA VAL A 98 -3.46 3.93 -8.21
C VAL A 98 -4.70 3.96 -9.10
N ARG A 99 -5.58 2.96 -9.01
CA ARG A 99 -6.83 2.93 -9.79
C ARG A 99 -7.82 4.00 -9.36
N SER A 100 -7.80 4.42 -8.10
CA SER A 100 -8.71 5.44 -7.60
C SER A 100 -8.43 6.85 -8.16
N ASP A 101 -7.18 7.14 -8.53
CA ASP A 101 -6.78 8.44 -9.10
C ASP A 101 -5.54 8.31 -10.00
N ALA A 102 -5.70 7.55 -11.10
CA ALA A 102 -4.59 7.25 -12.01
C ALA A 102 -4.04 8.50 -12.70
N ASP A 103 -4.87 9.54 -12.88
CA ASP A 103 -4.46 10.84 -13.42
C ASP A 103 -3.48 11.57 -12.50
N ALA A 104 -3.79 11.71 -11.22
CA ALA A 104 -2.85 12.34 -10.28
C ALA A 104 -1.57 11.53 -10.14
N VAL A 105 -1.67 10.20 -10.12
CA VAL A 105 -0.51 9.32 -10.04
C VAL A 105 0.38 9.44 -11.27
N ALA A 106 -0.18 9.47 -12.49
CA ALA A 106 0.60 9.65 -13.71
C ALA A 106 1.31 11.02 -13.75
N ARG A 107 0.67 12.09 -13.28
CA ARG A 107 1.32 13.41 -13.14
C ARG A 107 2.50 13.35 -12.17
N GLN A 108 2.29 12.75 -11.00
CA GLN A 108 3.33 12.61 -9.99
C GLN A 108 4.48 11.72 -10.49
N PHE A 109 4.19 10.62 -11.17
CA PHE A 109 5.20 9.76 -11.76
C PHE A 109 6.04 10.52 -12.80
N ARG A 110 5.41 11.29 -13.70
CA ARG A 110 6.11 12.14 -14.68
C ARG A 110 7.00 13.19 -14.05
N GLU A 111 6.59 13.80 -12.94
CA GLU A 111 7.44 14.75 -12.23
C GLU A 111 8.56 14.08 -11.46
N GLY A 112 8.29 12.92 -10.86
CA GLY A 112 9.25 12.16 -10.08
C GLY A 112 10.37 11.57 -10.93
N ARG A 113 10.05 11.01 -12.10
CA ARG A 113 11.02 10.31 -12.96
C ARG A 113 12.17 11.20 -13.42
N LYS A 114 11.91 12.51 -13.58
CA LYS A 114 12.94 13.53 -13.90
C LYS A 114 14.07 13.59 -12.87
N ARG A 115 13.84 13.12 -11.65
CA ARG A 115 14.76 13.19 -10.51
C ARG A 115 15.12 11.82 -9.93
N ALA A 116 14.52 10.75 -10.45
CA ALA A 116 14.71 9.38 -9.99
C ALA A 116 14.92 8.40 -11.17
N PRO A 117 15.93 8.63 -12.04
CA PRO A 117 16.08 7.89 -13.30
C PRO A 117 16.35 6.39 -13.09
N VAL A 118 17.04 6.01 -12.00
CA VAL A 118 17.26 4.58 -11.67
C VAL A 118 15.95 3.90 -11.30
N HIS A 119 15.15 4.51 -10.42
CA HIS A 119 13.87 3.95 -10.01
C HIS A 119 12.84 3.96 -11.13
N GLU A 120 12.92 4.90 -12.07
CA GLU A 120 12.08 4.89 -13.27
C GLU A 120 12.33 3.62 -14.11
N VAL A 121 13.60 3.32 -14.40
CA VAL A 121 13.99 2.14 -15.19
C VAL A 121 13.52 0.86 -14.50
N VAL A 122 13.70 0.77 -13.17
CA VAL A 122 13.26 -0.39 -12.39
C VAL A 122 11.73 -0.49 -12.36
N ALA A 123 11.00 0.61 -12.17
CA ALA A 123 9.54 0.58 -12.18
C ALA A 123 9.01 0.06 -13.53
N GLY A 124 9.61 0.51 -14.63
CA GLY A 124 9.29 0.02 -15.97
C GLY A 124 7.86 0.39 -16.40
N VAL A 125 7.42 1.62 -16.11
CA VAL A 125 6.18 2.18 -16.69
C VAL A 125 6.38 2.37 -18.19
N ALA A 126 5.37 2.05 -19.00
CA ALA A 126 5.42 2.21 -20.45
C ALA A 126 5.52 3.69 -20.88
N GLU A 127 6.15 3.93 -22.04
CA GLU A 127 6.33 5.27 -22.61
C GLU A 127 5.29 5.61 -23.68
N PRO A 128 4.69 6.82 -23.66
CA PRO A 128 4.81 7.84 -22.62
C PRO A 128 3.98 7.48 -21.36
N PRO A 129 4.43 7.82 -20.14
CA PRO A 129 3.70 7.51 -18.91
C PRO A 129 2.40 8.32 -18.81
N GLY A 130 1.28 7.63 -18.98
CA GLY A 130 -0.08 8.14 -18.78
C GLY A 130 -0.86 7.36 -17.73
N PRO A 131 -2.12 7.76 -17.48
CA PRO A 131 -3.00 7.09 -16.52
C PRO A 131 -3.19 5.60 -16.81
N ALA A 132 -3.29 5.23 -18.10
CA ALA A 132 -3.43 3.85 -18.53
C ALA A 132 -2.16 3.04 -18.25
N GLU A 133 -0.99 3.61 -18.49
CA GLU A 133 0.31 2.95 -18.34
C GLU A 133 0.65 2.71 -16.87
N VAL A 134 0.33 3.65 -15.97
CA VAL A 134 0.53 3.43 -14.51
C VAL A 134 -0.46 2.41 -13.96
N ALA A 135 -1.71 2.40 -14.43
CA ALA A 135 -2.68 1.39 -14.05
C ALA A 135 -2.28 -0.01 -14.55
N ALA A 136 -1.84 -0.11 -15.81
CA ALA A 136 -1.34 -1.34 -16.40
C ALA A 136 -0.10 -1.87 -15.66
N LEU A 137 0.80 -0.99 -15.20
CA LEU A 137 1.95 -1.42 -14.39
C LEU A 137 1.51 -2.09 -13.09
N VAL A 138 0.62 -1.46 -12.31
CA VAL A 138 0.21 -2.03 -11.01
C VAL A 138 -0.62 -3.30 -11.18
N ASP A 139 -1.39 -3.42 -12.26
CA ASP A 139 -2.06 -4.66 -12.64
C ASP A 139 -1.02 -5.74 -12.99
N ALA A 140 0.00 -5.40 -13.78
CA ALA A 140 1.07 -6.33 -14.18
C ALA A 140 1.89 -6.83 -12.98
N VAL A 141 2.23 -5.93 -12.03
CA VAL A 141 2.90 -6.28 -10.76
C VAL A 141 2.08 -7.34 -10.01
N LEU A 142 0.78 -7.14 -9.86
CA LEU A 142 -0.04 -8.14 -9.16
C LEU A 142 -0.17 -9.46 -9.91
N THR A 143 -0.26 -9.45 -11.24
CA THR A 143 -0.23 -10.71 -12.02
C THR A 143 1.14 -11.41 -11.98
N GLY A 144 2.24 -10.64 -11.83
CA GLY A 144 3.61 -11.14 -11.73
C GLY A 144 3.88 -11.96 -10.47
N VAL A 145 3.10 -11.72 -9.40
CA VAL A 145 3.14 -12.51 -8.15
C VAL A 145 2.93 -14.00 -8.42
N ALA A 146 1.97 -14.34 -9.28
CA ALA A 146 1.68 -15.73 -9.67
C ALA A 146 2.61 -16.26 -10.77
N GLY A 147 3.35 -15.39 -11.44
CA GLY A 147 4.25 -15.72 -12.55
C GLY A 147 5.65 -16.21 -12.15
N GLY A 148 5.95 -16.25 -10.84
CA GLY A 148 7.20 -16.80 -10.31
C GLY A 148 8.35 -15.79 -10.15
N ASP A 149 8.12 -14.51 -10.39
CA ASP A 149 9.13 -13.46 -10.23
C ASP A 149 8.77 -12.46 -9.11
N LEU A 150 8.58 -13.00 -7.90
CA LEU A 150 8.07 -12.22 -6.77
C LEU A 150 9.04 -11.12 -6.33
N ALA A 151 10.34 -11.42 -6.26
CA ALA A 151 11.34 -10.42 -5.86
C ALA A 151 11.37 -9.24 -6.83
N VAL A 152 11.42 -9.48 -8.15
CA VAL A 152 11.38 -8.39 -9.14
C VAL A 152 10.05 -7.66 -9.07
N THR A 153 8.93 -8.38 -8.88
CA THR A 153 7.62 -7.76 -8.70
C THR A 153 7.62 -6.74 -7.55
N PHE A 154 8.17 -7.11 -6.40
CA PHE A 154 8.32 -6.22 -5.25
C PHE A 154 9.29 -5.05 -5.53
N GLU A 155 10.41 -5.29 -6.20
CA GLU A 155 11.37 -4.23 -6.58
C GLU A 155 10.76 -3.21 -7.54
N ARG A 156 10.00 -3.66 -8.54
CA ARG A 156 9.29 -2.80 -9.50
C ARG A 156 8.26 -1.93 -8.78
N ALA A 157 7.48 -2.52 -7.88
CA ALA A 157 6.50 -1.80 -7.08
C ALA A 157 7.15 -0.79 -6.11
N ALA A 158 8.26 -1.17 -5.46
CA ALA A 158 9.01 -0.28 -4.59
C ALA A 158 9.59 0.91 -5.36
N ALA A 159 10.20 0.65 -6.52
CA ALA A 159 10.74 1.67 -7.39
C ALA A 159 9.63 2.64 -7.87
N PHE A 160 8.46 2.12 -8.25
CA PHE A 160 7.30 2.93 -8.58
C PHE A 160 6.89 3.85 -7.42
N CYS A 161 6.75 3.31 -6.20
CA CYS A 161 6.46 4.07 -5.00
C CYS A 161 7.47 5.21 -4.75
N ARG A 162 8.77 4.95 -4.95
CA ARG A 162 9.82 5.98 -4.81
C ARG A 162 9.68 7.08 -5.85
N VAL A 163 9.48 6.75 -7.13
CA VAL A 163 9.30 7.75 -8.20
C VAL A 163 8.09 8.64 -7.90
N VAL A 164 6.95 8.04 -7.57
CA VAL A 164 5.73 8.77 -7.22
C VAL A 164 5.93 9.64 -5.97
N ALA A 165 6.60 9.12 -4.94
CA ALA A 165 6.86 9.88 -3.71
C ALA A 165 7.67 11.15 -3.98
N VAL A 166 8.69 11.07 -4.83
CA VAL A 166 9.49 12.23 -5.27
C VAL A 166 8.61 13.26 -5.98
N GLY A 167 7.81 12.83 -6.96
CA GLY A 167 6.92 13.74 -7.67
C GLY A 167 5.83 14.36 -6.80
N ARG A 168 5.30 13.59 -5.84
CA ARG A 168 4.31 14.06 -4.86
C ARG A 168 4.91 15.08 -3.89
N ALA A 169 6.15 14.90 -3.44
CA ALA A 169 6.84 15.88 -2.61
C ALA A 169 7.05 17.21 -3.36
N HIS A 170 7.46 17.15 -4.64
CA HIS A 170 7.56 18.35 -5.46
C HIS A 170 6.24 19.08 -5.65
N HIS A 171 5.15 18.34 -5.88
CA HIS A 171 3.83 18.94 -5.98
C HIS A 171 3.38 19.58 -4.65
N ALA A 172 3.72 18.96 -3.52
CA ALA A 172 3.46 19.54 -2.20
C ALA A 172 4.20 20.87 -1.99
N ASP A 173 5.47 20.96 -2.41
CA ASP A 173 6.26 22.20 -2.34
C ASP A 173 5.68 23.31 -3.24
N GLU A 174 5.18 22.96 -4.43
CA GLU A 174 4.50 23.90 -5.34
C GLU A 174 3.22 24.46 -4.72
N VAL A 175 2.37 23.58 -4.18
CA VAL A 175 1.12 23.94 -3.51
C VAL A 175 1.40 24.78 -2.26
N GLY A 176 2.37 24.39 -1.42
CA GLY A 176 2.76 25.12 -0.21
C GLY A 176 3.39 26.49 -0.50
N ALA A 177 4.03 26.65 -1.66
CA ALA A 177 4.57 27.92 -2.13
C ALA A 177 3.52 28.82 -2.82
N GLY A 178 2.26 28.39 -2.89
CA GLY A 178 1.19 29.11 -3.61
C GLY A 178 1.35 29.11 -5.14
N ARG A 179 2.24 28.28 -5.69
CA ARG A 179 2.44 28.11 -7.13
C ARG A 179 1.48 27.04 -7.64
N ARG A 180 0.24 27.44 -7.95
CA ARG A 180 -0.70 26.57 -8.68
C ARG A 180 -0.16 26.32 -10.10
N PRO A 181 -0.17 25.08 -10.62
CA PRO A 181 -0.06 24.84 -12.06
C PRO A 181 -1.14 25.62 -12.80
N HIS A 182 -0.82 26.07 -14.00
CA HIS A 182 -1.52 27.08 -14.79
C HIS A 182 -2.96 26.69 -15.20
N GLU A 183 -3.93 26.71 -14.27
CA GLU A 183 -5.37 26.73 -14.59
C GLU A 183 -6.08 27.86 -13.85
N LEU A 184 -6.39 28.90 -14.64
CA LEU A 184 -7.39 29.97 -14.48
C LEU A 184 -7.66 30.55 -13.08
N ASP A 185 -7.10 31.76 -12.93
CA ASP A 185 -7.50 32.88 -12.07
C ASP A 185 -8.92 32.79 -11.49
N VAL A 186 -9.05 32.43 -10.22
CA VAL A 186 -10.20 32.82 -9.40
C VAL A 186 -9.66 33.41 -8.10
N ARG A 187 -9.76 34.73 -7.99
CA ARG A 187 -9.55 35.50 -6.77
C ARG A 187 -10.51 35.03 -5.68
N HIS A 188 -10.05 34.33 -4.66
CA HIS A 188 -10.66 34.28 -3.32
C HIS A 188 -9.54 34.42 -2.26
N GLY A 189 -9.81 35.22 -1.24
CA GLY A 189 -8.82 35.65 -0.24
C GLY A 189 -8.84 34.79 1.03
N GLY A 190 -7.69 34.69 1.69
CA GLY A 190 -7.56 34.21 3.07
C GLY A 190 -7.58 32.69 3.26
N SER A 191 -8.64 32.00 2.83
CA SER A 191 -8.83 30.56 3.07
C SER A 191 -7.96 29.67 2.17
N ASP A 192 -7.72 30.09 0.92
CA ASP A 192 -7.00 29.28 -0.07
C ASP A 192 -5.54 28.99 0.31
N ALA A 193 -4.93 29.85 1.13
CA ALA A 193 -3.57 29.68 1.61
C ALA A 193 -3.47 28.66 2.76
N GLU A 194 -4.44 28.67 3.68
CA GLU A 194 -4.55 27.66 4.75
C GLU A 194 -4.89 26.28 4.15
N ASP A 195 -5.85 26.23 3.22
CA ASP A 195 -6.22 25.01 2.48
C ASP A 195 -5.04 24.44 1.67
N GLY A 196 -4.24 25.32 1.06
CA GLY A 196 -3.01 24.94 0.36
C GLY A 196 -1.97 24.34 1.29
N HIS A 197 -1.75 24.92 2.47
CA HIS A 197 -0.79 24.40 3.44
C HIS A 197 -1.21 23.03 4.01
N ASP A 198 -2.49 22.86 4.32
CA ASP A 198 -3.03 21.59 4.80
C ASP A 198 -2.94 20.50 3.73
N SER A 199 -3.25 20.84 2.48
CA SER A 199 -3.09 19.94 1.33
C SER A 199 -1.63 19.54 1.11
N ALA A 200 -0.69 20.50 1.14
CA ALA A 200 0.73 20.23 1.05
C ALA A 200 1.22 19.31 2.18
N THR A 201 0.77 19.56 3.43
CA THR A 201 1.10 18.72 4.57
C THR A 201 0.56 17.29 4.40
N ALA A 202 -0.67 17.14 3.90
CA ALA A 202 -1.27 15.84 3.60
C ALA A 202 -0.50 15.09 2.49
N MET A 203 -0.10 15.79 1.43
CA MET A 203 0.71 15.25 0.33
C MET A 203 2.08 14.78 0.83
N THR A 204 2.77 15.57 1.66
CA THR A 204 4.06 15.20 2.26
C THR A 204 3.93 13.96 3.15
N ARG A 205 2.90 13.90 4.01
CA ARG A 205 2.63 12.68 4.82
C ARG A 205 2.32 11.46 3.93
N SER A 206 1.62 11.66 2.82
CA SER A 206 1.35 10.60 1.86
C SER A 206 2.60 10.15 1.12
N ALA A 207 3.50 11.06 0.74
CA ALA A 207 4.81 10.71 0.16
C ALA A 207 5.64 9.88 1.16
N GLY A 208 5.65 10.26 2.43
CA GLY A 208 6.29 9.45 3.49
C GLY A 208 5.69 8.06 3.67
N ARG A 209 4.38 7.89 3.43
CA ARG A 209 3.74 6.56 3.41
C ARG A 209 4.19 5.72 2.21
N LEU A 210 4.29 6.31 1.02
CA LEU A 210 4.80 5.62 -0.18
C LEU A 210 6.26 5.17 0.01
N LEU A 211 7.10 5.99 0.64
CA LEU A 211 8.48 5.61 0.95
C LEU A 211 8.56 4.42 1.90
N ARG A 212 7.76 4.40 2.97
CA ARG A 212 7.68 3.23 3.87
C ARG A 212 7.20 1.98 3.15
N THR A 213 6.21 2.10 2.27
CA THR A 213 5.76 0.98 1.43
C THR A 213 6.89 0.47 0.55
N ALA A 214 7.68 1.35 -0.07
CA ALA A 214 8.83 0.97 -0.88
C ALA A 214 9.88 0.20 -0.07
N GLU A 215 10.26 0.71 1.10
CA GLU A 215 11.23 0.06 2.00
C GLU A 215 10.76 -1.34 2.42
N GLN A 216 9.47 -1.50 2.74
CA GLN A 216 8.89 -2.79 3.12
C GLN A 216 8.89 -3.80 1.96
N LEU A 217 8.59 -3.35 0.74
CA LEU A 217 8.63 -4.18 -0.45
C LEU A 217 10.08 -4.57 -0.83
N GLU A 218 11.04 -3.66 -0.70
CA GLU A 218 12.46 -3.93 -0.89
C GLU A 218 12.99 -4.96 0.12
N ALA A 219 12.61 -4.83 1.39
CA ALA A 219 12.95 -5.81 2.42
C ALA A 219 12.35 -7.18 2.10
N ALA A 220 11.09 -7.23 1.65
CA ALA A 220 10.46 -8.48 1.23
C ALA A 220 11.16 -9.10 0.01
N ALA A 221 11.56 -8.30 -0.98
CA ALA A 221 12.30 -8.75 -2.15
C ALA A 221 13.68 -9.32 -1.79
N HIS A 222 14.38 -8.68 -0.83
CA HIS A 222 15.65 -9.17 -0.32
C HIS A 222 15.48 -10.52 0.38
N ARG A 223 14.58 -10.61 1.35
CA ARG A 223 14.32 -11.86 2.10
C ARG A 223 13.90 -13.01 1.18
N TRP A 224 13.06 -12.73 0.18
CA TRP A 224 12.67 -13.72 -0.82
C TRP A 224 13.85 -14.29 -1.61
N ARG A 225 14.87 -13.47 -1.92
CA ARG A 225 16.07 -13.93 -2.66
C ARG A 225 17.02 -14.75 -1.79
N GLU A 226 17.09 -14.43 -0.50
CA GLU A 226 17.94 -15.13 0.47
C GLU A 226 17.26 -16.41 1.02
N ASP A 227 16.10 -16.80 0.49
CA ASP A 227 15.24 -17.87 1.02
C ASP A 227 14.93 -17.71 2.53
N GLU A 228 14.96 -16.47 3.02
CA GLU A 228 14.58 -16.14 4.38
C GLU A 228 13.05 -16.23 4.53
N PRO A 229 12.56 -16.69 5.70
CA PRO A 229 11.12 -16.80 5.91
C PRO A 229 10.46 -15.42 5.77
N LEU A 230 9.32 -15.38 5.08
CA LEU A 230 8.36 -14.27 5.03
C LEU A 230 7.00 -14.78 5.54
#